data_AF-A0A2T0RB73-F1
#
_entry.id   AF-A0A2T0RB73-F1
#
_cell.length_a   1.000
_cell.length_b   1.000
_cell.length_c   1.000
_cell.angle_alpha   90.00
_cell.angle_beta   90.00
_cell.angle_gamma   90.00
#
_symmetry.space_group_name_H-M   'P 1'
#
loop_
_entity.id
_entity.type
_entity.pdbx_description
1 polymer ?
#
loop_
_entity_poly.entity_id
_entity_poly.type
_entity_poly.pdbx_seq_one_letter_code
_entity_poly.pdbx_strand_id
1 'polypeptide(L)'
;MPEPRTTQTSPTFVAELSDRVQRTRATIDSAAAAGDDDLAQALLDDLEALVDLAAAQDVALPDTVAYLADRRPGLLVDLTRVGAECATA
;
A
#
# COMPACT_ATOMS: atom_id res chain seq x y z
N MET A 1 -25.48 25.15 -14.40
CA MET A 1 -25.23 24.21 -13.30
C MET A 1 -24.04 23.36 -13.71
N PRO A 2 -22.86 23.47 -13.07
CA PRO A 2 -21.78 22.52 -13.31
C PRO A 2 -22.15 21.17 -12.67
N GLU A 3 -22.03 20.08 -13.43
CA GLU A 3 -22.37 18.72 -13.00
C GLU A 3 -21.38 18.24 -11.93
N PRO A 4 -21.83 17.49 -10.89
CA PRO A 4 -20.92 16.87 -9.95
C PRO A 4 -20.13 15.80 -10.70
N ARG A 5 -18.83 16.04 -10.89
CA ARG A 5 -17.92 14.97 -11.33
C ARG A 5 -17.84 13.96 -10.20
N THR A 6 -18.74 13.00 -10.18
CA THR A 6 -18.54 11.77 -9.42
C THR A 6 -17.37 11.08 -10.10
N THR A 7 -16.18 11.21 -9.54
CA THR A 7 -15.05 10.31 -9.81
C THR A 7 -15.49 8.94 -9.32
N GLN A 8 -16.33 8.27 -10.11
CA GLN A 8 -16.89 6.98 -9.77
C GLN A 8 -15.81 5.96 -10.11
N THR A 9 -15.07 5.53 -9.09
CA THR A 9 -14.05 4.50 -9.23
C THR A 9 -14.69 3.26 -9.86
N SER A 10 -14.25 2.91 -11.07
CA SER A 10 -14.84 1.81 -11.83
C SER A 10 -14.61 0.48 -11.11
N PRO A 11 -15.61 -0.42 -11.04
CA PRO A 11 -15.45 -1.73 -10.41
C PRO A 11 -14.32 -2.56 -11.05
N THR A 12 -14.05 -2.35 -12.34
CA THR A 12 -12.91 -2.94 -13.05
C THR A 12 -11.57 -2.50 -12.46
N PHE A 13 -11.41 -1.21 -12.15
CA PHE A 13 -10.18 -0.69 -11.55
C PHE A 13 -9.93 -1.31 -10.18
N VAL A 14 -10.97 -1.43 -9.35
CA VAL A 14 -10.86 -2.06 -8.03
C VAL A 14 -10.47 -3.55 -8.16
N ALA A 15 -11.02 -4.25 -9.15
CA ALA A 15 -10.67 -5.64 -9.42
C ALA A 15 -9.23 -5.81 -9.89
N GLU A 16 -8.76 -4.98 -10.82
CA GLU A 16 -7.37 -4.99 -11.31
C GLU A 16 -6.37 -4.62 -10.21
N LEU A 17 -6.71 -3.61 -9.39
CA LEU A 17 -5.91 -3.21 -8.24
C LEU A 17 -5.80 -4.36 -7.23
N SER A 18 -6.92 -5.03 -6.93
CA SER A 18 -6.95 -6.16 -6.01
C SER A 18 -6.15 -7.36 -6.52
N ASP A 19 -6.21 -7.66 -7.82
CA ASP A 19 -5.38 -8.71 -8.44
C ASP A 19 -3.89 -8.36 -8.36
N ARG A 20 -3.54 -7.12 -8.70
CA ARG A 20 -2.17 -6.64 -8.67
C ARG A 20 -1.58 -6.69 -7.26
N VAL A 21 -2.32 -6.20 -6.26
CA VAL A 21 -1.95 -6.27 -4.84
C VAL A 21 -1.71 -7.72 -4.39
N GLN A 22 -2.62 -8.65 -4.73
CA GLN A 22 -2.47 -10.05 -4.36
C GLN A 22 -1.25 -10.70 -5.04
N ARG A 23 -1.03 -10.42 -6.32
CA ARG A 23 0.15 -10.90 -7.06
C ARG A 23 1.45 -10.35 -6.45
N THR A 24 1.50 -9.06 -6.13
CA THR A 24 2.68 -8.45 -5.49
C THR A 24 2.96 -9.10 -4.14
N ARG A 25 1.94 -9.31 -3.28
CA ARG A 25 2.09 -10.04 -2.00
C ARG A 25 2.62 -11.46 -2.17
N ALA A 26 2.06 -12.23 -3.09
CA ALA A 26 2.56 -13.59 -3.38
C ALA A 26 4.03 -13.59 -3.85
N THR A 27 4.43 -12.57 -4.60
CA THR A 27 5.80 -12.40 -5.07
C THR A 27 6.74 -12.00 -3.91
N ILE A 28 6.29 -11.15 -2.98
CA ILE A 28 7.04 -10.80 -1.76
C ILE A 28 7.28 -12.05 -0.91
N ASP A 29 6.23 -12.85 -0.67
CA ASP A 29 6.36 -14.10 0.07
C ASP A 29 7.34 -15.07 -0.60
N SER A 30 7.32 -15.16 -1.92
CA SER A 30 8.26 -16.00 -2.69
C SER A 30 9.69 -15.47 -2.63
N ALA A 31 9.90 -14.16 -2.77
CA ALA A 31 11.22 -13.52 -2.67
C ALA A 31 11.81 -13.68 -1.26
N ALA A 32 11.01 -13.45 -0.22
CA ALA A 32 11.42 -13.67 1.17
C ALA A 32 11.76 -15.14 1.44
N ALA A 33 10.99 -16.09 0.90
CA ALA A 33 11.31 -17.51 1.01
C ALA A 33 12.59 -17.90 0.27
N ALA A 34 12.92 -17.21 -0.81
CA ALA A 34 14.16 -17.38 -1.56
C ALA A 34 15.38 -16.69 -0.90
N GLY A 35 15.16 -15.85 0.12
CA GLY A 35 16.20 -15.02 0.74
C GLY A 35 16.60 -13.81 -0.11
N ASP A 36 15.72 -13.39 -1.03
CA ASP A 36 15.93 -12.26 -1.93
C ASP A 36 15.35 -10.98 -1.29
N ASP A 37 16.05 -10.49 -0.25
CA ASP A 37 15.58 -9.39 0.59
C ASP A 37 15.45 -8.07 -0.18
N ASP A 38 16.35 -7.78 -1.12
CA ASP A 38 16.30 -6.60 -1.99
C ASP A 38 15.04 -6.61 -2.86
N LEU A 39 14.74 -7.75 -3.48
CA LEU A 39 13.53 -7.92 -4.30
C LEU A 39 12.27 -7.81 -3.43
N ALA A 40 12.24 -8.47 -2.27
CA ALA A 40 11.13 -8.38 -1.34
C ALA A 40 10.90 -6.94 -0.88
N GLN A 41 11.97 -6.18 -0.60
CA GLN A 41 11.88 -4.78 -0.17
C GLN A 41 11.36 -3.87 -1.29
N ALA A 42 11.83 -4.05 -2.53
CA ALA A 42 11.34 -3.31 -3.70
C ALA A 42 9.85 -3.59 -3.97
N LEU A 43 9.40 -4.84 -3.81
CA LEU A 43 8.00 -5.20 -3.97
C LEU A 43 7.12 -4.65 -2.84
N LEU A 44 7.64 -4.57 -1.61
CA LEU A 44 6.94 -3.91 -0.50
C LEU A 44 6.75 -2.40 -0.78
N ASP A 45 7.70 -1.76 -1.46
CA ASP A 45 7.60 -0.35 -1.88
C ASP A 45 6.52 -0.17 -2.97
N ASP A 46 6.51 -1.04 -3.99
CA ASP A 46 5.44 -1.06 -5.01
C ASP A 46 4.07 -1.29 -4.36
N LEU A 47 3.98 -2.17 -3.35
CA LEU A 47 2.74 -2.44 -2.63
C LEU A 47 2.25 -1.21 -1.84
N GLU A 48 3.16 -0.44 -1.25
CA GLU A 48 2.83 0.82 -0.57
C GLU A 48 2.31 1.87 -1.57
N ALA A 49 2.96 2.01 -2.73
CA ALA A 49 2.49 2.91 -3.79
C ALA A 49 1.10 2.51 -4.32
N LEU A 50 0.79 1.22 -4.39
CA LEU A 50 -0.54 0.73 -4.77
C LEU A 50 -1.60 1.06 -3.71
N VAL A 51 -1.24 1.04 -2.43
CA VAL A 51 -2.15 1.46 -1.34
C VAL A 51 -2.41 2.97 -1.40
N ASP A 52 -1.39 3.78 -1.66
CA ASP A 52 -1.55 5.24 -1.82
C ASP A 52 -2.43 5.57 -3.03
N LEU A 53 -2.21 4.88 -4.16
CA LEU A 53 -3.06 4.96 -5.34
C LEU A 53 -4.51 4.55 -5.03
N ALA A 54 -4.72 3.50 -4.23
CA ALA A 54 -6.04 3.07 -3.79
C ALA A 54 -6.74 4.17 -2.97
N ALA A 55 -6.03 4.74 -2.00
CA ALA A 55 -6.53 5.81 -1.14
C ALA A 55 -6.91 7.06 -1.97
N ALA A 56 -6.10 7.42 -2.96
CA ALA A 56 -6.40 8.52 -3.88
C ALA A 56 -7.68 8.29 -4.72
N GLN A 57 -8.10 7.03 -4.89
CA GLN A 57 -9.31 6.62 -5.61
C GLN A 57 -10.47 6.27 -4.65
N ASP A 58 -10.37 6.65 -3.37
CA ASP A 58 -11.36 6.34 -2.32
C ASP A 58 -11.58 4.82 -2.12
N VAL A 59 -10.55 4.00 -2.40
CA VAL A 59 -10.57 2.55 -2.23
C VAL A 59 -9.79 2.17 -0.97
N ALA A 60 -10.49 1.59 0.01
CA ALA A 60 -9.86 1.08 1.23
C ALA A 60 -9.28 -0.33 1.00
N LEU A 61 -7.99 -0.51 1.30
CA LEU A 61 -7.29 -1.81 1.25
C LEU A 61 -6.74 -2.20 2.64
N PRO A 62 -7.61 -2.45 3.64
CA PRO A 62 -7.18 -2.68 5.02
C PRO A 62 -6.29 -3.92 5.17
N ASP A 63 -6.55 -5.00 4.41
CA ASP A 63 -5.73 -6.22 4.43
C ASP A 63 -4.29 -5.99 3.95
N THR A 64 -4.11 -5.08 2.98
CA THR A 64 -2.79 -4.75 2.44
C THR A 64 -2.00 -3.90 3.41
N VAL A 65 -2.66 -2.94 4.07
CA VAL A 65 -2.06 -2.11 5.12
C VAL A 65 -1.62 -2.98 6.30
N ALA A 66 -2.46 -3.93 6.73
CA ALA A 66 -2.13 -4.88 7.79
C ALA A 66 -0.91 -5.76 7.41
N TYR A 67 -0.84 -6.21 6.15
CA TYR A 67 0.30 -6.98 5.66
C TYR A 67 1.60 -6.16 5.62
N LEU A 68 1.54 -4.90 5.18
CA LEU A 68 2.69 -4.01 5.20
C LEU A 68 3.19 -3.76 6.63
N ALA A 69 2.28 -3.58 7.59
CA ALA A 69 2.63 -3.41 9.00
C ALA A 69 3.31 -4.65 9.61
N ASP A 70 2.86 -5.85 9.24
CA ASP A 70 3.47 -7.12 9.69
C ASP A 70 4.87 -7.32 9.08
N ARG A 71 5.03 -7.02 7.79
CA ARG A 71 6.30 -7.19 7.05
C ARG A 71 7.32 -6.08 7.33
N ARG A 72 6.88 -4.89 7.74
CA ARG A 72 7.75 -3.76 8.12
C ARG A 72 7.41 -3.28 9.54
N PRO A 73 7.80 -4.01 10.59
CA PRO A 73 7.53 -3.60 11.98
C PRO A 73 8.16 -2.24 12.35
N GLY A 74 9.12 -1.73 11.57
CA GLY A 74 9.70 -0.38 11.72
C GLY A 74 8.93 0.76 11.04
N LEU A 75 8.04 0.47 10.07
CA LEU A 75 7.31 1.51 9.31
C LEU A 75 6.22 2.20 10.16
N LEU A 76 5.58 1.44 11.07
CA LEU A 76 4.61 1.99 12.03
C LEU A 76 5.24 2.99 13.00
N VAL A 77 6.52 2.78 13.36
CA VAL A 77 7.26 3.70 14.22
C VAL A 77 7.56 5.01 13.49
N ASP A 78 7.85 4.98 12.20
CA ASP A 78 8.14 6.19 11.43
C ASP A 78 6.87 7.03 11.15
N LEU A 79 5.74 6.39 10.84
CA LEU A 79 4.45 7.09 10.68
C LEU A 79 3.93 7.73 11.98
N THR A 80 4.18 7.11 13.14
CA THR A 80 3.87 7.75 14.44
C THR A 80 4.91 8.80 14.85
N ARG A 81 6.15 8.68 14.39
CA ARG A 81 7.24 9.62 14.69
C ARG A 81 7.20 10.87 13.82
N VAL A 82 6.89 10.75 12.53
CA VAL A 82 6.68 11.89 11.61
C VAL A 82 5.54 12.80 12.08
N GLY A 83 4.53 12.24 12.78
CA GLY A 83 3.50 13.04 13.47
C GLY A 83 3.95 13.70 14.78
N ALA A 84 5.01 13.21 15.41
CA ALA A 84 5.54 13.70 16.69
C ALA A 84 6.70 14.70 16.52
N GLU A 85 7.44 14.66 15.42
CA GLU A 85 8.65 15.49 15.19
C GLU A 85 8.37 16.87 14.58
N CYS A 86 7.11 17.24 14.31
CA CYS A 86 6.71 18.63 13.99
C CYS A 86 6.44 19.52 15.21
N ALA A 87 6.58 18.99 16.43
CA ALA A 87 6.50 19.77 17.66
C ALA A 87 7.86 19.71 18.39
N THR A 88 8.66 20.76 18.22
CA THR A 88 9.93 21.07 18.91
C THR A 88 11.18 20.92 18.02
N ALA A 89 11.47 21.96 17.22
CA ALA A 89 12.68 22.79 17.37
C ALA A 89 12.60 24.02 16.45
#